data_AF-A0A2J8SR50-F1
#
_entry.id   AF-A0A2J8SR50-F1
#
_cell.length_a   1.000
_cell.length_b   1.000
_cell.length_c   1.000
_cell.angle_alpha   90.00
_cell.angle_beta   90.00
_cell.angle_gamma   90.00
#
_symmetry.space_group_name_H-M   'P 1'
#
loop_
_entity.id
_entity.type
_entity.pdbx_description
1 polymer ?
#
loop_
_entity_poly.entity_id
_entity_poly.type
_entity_poly.pdbx_seq_one_letter_code
_entity_poly.pdbx_strand_id
1 'polypeptide(L)'
;MSQSKHAEARELMYSGALLFFSHGQQNSAADLSMLVLESLEKAEVEVADELLENLAKVFSLMDPNSPERVAFVSRALKWSSGGSGKLGHPRLHQLLALTLWKEQNYCESRYHFLHSADGEGCANMLVEYSTSRGFRSEVDMFVAQAVL
;
A
#
# COMPACT_ATOMS: atom_id res chain seq x y z
N MET A 1 -23.75 -10.97 -1.00
CA MET A 1 -22.85 -11.97 -1.63
C MET A 1 -23.58 -13.22 -2.16
N SER A 2 -24.93 -13.23 -2.30
CA SER A 2 -25.70 -14.44 -2.68
C SER A 2 -26.02 -14.59 -4.18
N GLN A 3 -25.51 -13.71 -5.06
CA GLN A 3 -25.84 -13.70 -6.49
C GLN A 3 -24.62 -13.77 -7.42
N SER A 4 -23.43 -14.14 -6.92
CA SER A 4 -22.16 -14.18 -7.70
C SER A 4 -21.74 -12.88 -8.41
N LYS A 5 -22.39 -11.75 -8.09
CA LYS A 5 -22.08 -10.40 -8.58
C LYS A 5 -20.90 -9.77 -7.82
N HIS A 6 -19.77 -10.46 -7.77
CA HIS A 6 -18.59 -10.03 -7.01
C HIS A 6 -18.01 -8.71 -7.53
N ALA A 7 -18.06 -8.48 -8.84
CA ALA A 7 -17.58 -7.24 -9.45
C ALA A 7 -18.43 -6.01 -9.06
N GLU A 8 -19.75 -6.09 -9.21
CA GLU A 8 -20.68 -5.01 -8.84
C GLU A 8 -20.60 -4.69 -7.34
N ALA A 9 -20.54 -5.73 -6.50
CA ALA A 9 -20.40 -5.56 -5.05
C ALA A 9 -19.09 -4.86 -4.69
N ARG A 10 -17.98 -5.25 -5.32
CA ARG A 10 -16.66 -4.64 -5.11
C ARG A 10 -16.64 -3.17 -5.54
N GLU A 11 -17.23 -2.85 -6.69
CA GLU A 11 -17.31 -1.47 -7.19
C GLU A 11 -18.16 -0.58 -6.25
N LEU A 12 -19.28 -1.10 -5.76
CA LEU A 12 -20.11 -0.40 -4.79
C LEU A 12 -19.38 -0.18 -3.45
N MET A 13 -18.64 -1.18 -2.97
CA MET A 13 -17.84 -1.06 -1.74
C MET A 13 -16.70 -0.06 -1.91
N TYR A 14 -15.99 -0.10 -3.04
CA TYR A 14 -14.90 0.82 -3.34
C TYR A 14 -15.39 2.28 -3.43
N SER A 15 -16.44 2.53 -4.21
CA SER A 15 -17.05 3.86 -4.32
C SER A 15 -17.59 4.35 -2.98
N GLY A 16 -18.22 3.47 -2.18
CA GLY A 16 -18.65 3.77 -0.82
C GLY A 16 -17.50 4.11 0.12
N ALA A 17 -16.38 3.40 0.04
CA ALA A 17 -15.19 3.70 0.85
C ALA A 17 -14.65 5.10 0.52
N LEU A 18 -14.52 5.43 -0.77
CA LEU A 18 -14.10 6.76 -1.21
C LEU A 18 -15.05 7.87 -0.72
N LEU A 19 -16.36 7.62 -0.73
CA LEU A 19 -17.35 8.55 -0.21
C LEU A 19 -17.20 8.73 1.31
N PHE A 20 -17.01 7.65 2.08
CA PHE A 20 -16.78 7.79 3.51
C PHE A 20 -15.50 8.53 3.85
N PHE A 21 -14.41 8.30 3.09
CA PHE A 21 -13.18 9.09 3.22
C PHE A 21 -13.44 10.58 2.97
N SER A 22 -14.23 10.95 1.94
CA SER A 22 -14.52 12.36 1.65
C SER A 22 -15.36 13.05 2.73
N HIS A 23 -16.05 12.28 3.59
CA HIS A 23 -16.81 12.77 4.74
C HIS A 23 -16.07 12.58 6.08
N GLY A 24 -14.79 12.17 6.04
CA GLY A 24 -13.98 11.95 7.25
C GLY A 24 -14.40 10.73 8.08
N GLN A 25 -15.27 9.85 7.56
CA GLN A 25 -15.74 8.64 8.23
C GLN A 25 -14.72 7.50 8.07
N GLN A 26 -13.56 7.65 8.71
CA GLN A 26 -12.40 6.76 8.56
C GLN A 26 -12.73 5.29 8.85
N ASN A 27 -13.40 4.99 9.96
CA ASN A 27 -13.71 3.61 10.35
C ASN A 27 -14.62 2.91 9.34
N SER A 28 -15.71 3.57 8.92
CA SER A 28 -16.62 3.02 7.91
C SER A 28 -15.96 2.86 6.55
N ALA A 29 -15.07 3.79 6.18
CA ALA A 29 -14.28 3.69 4.96
C ALA A 29 -13.31 2.49 5.01
N ALA A 30 -12.65 2.27 6.16
CA ALA A 30 -11.76 1.14 6.37
C ALA A 30 -12.50 -0.20 6.34
N ASP A 31 -13.67 -0.29 6.96
CA ASP A 31 -14.52 -1.49 6.91
C ASP A 31 -14.91 -1.84 5.47
N LEU A 32 -15.38 -0.86 4.69
CA LEU A 32 -15.70 -1.08 3.27
C LEU A 32 -14.45 -1.48 2.46
N SER A 33 -13.30 -0.90 2.77
CA SER A 33 -12.02 -1.24 2.13
C SER A 33 -11.60 -2.69 2.42
N MET A 34 -11.86 -3.20 3.62
CA MET A 34 -11.63 -4.60 3.95
C MET A 34 -12.61 -5.53 3.21
N LEU A 35 -13.84 -5.10 2.99
CA LEU A 35 -14.81 -5.86 2.19
C LEU A 35 -14.45 -5.90 0.70
N VAL A 36 -13.81 -4.84 0.16
CA VAL A 36 -13.22 -4.87 -1.19
C VAL A 36 -12.20 -6.00 -1.31
N LEU A 37 -11.26 -6.10 -0.35
CA LEU A 37 -10.26 -7.18 -0.31
C LEU A 37 -10.91 -8.56 -0.15
N GLU A 38 -11.89 -8.69 0.74
CA GLU A 38 -12.62 -9.94 0.92
C GLU A 38 -13.32 -10.39 -0.37
N SER A 39 -13.89 -9.45 -1.13
CA SER A 39 -14.49 -9.77 -2.43
C SER A 39 -13.46 -10.20 -3.47
N LEU A 40 -12.27 -9.60 -3.48
CA LEU A 40 -11.17 -10.00 -4.38
C LEU A 40 -10.68 -11.41 -4.06
N GLU A 41 -10.52 -11.74 -2.77
CA GLU A 41 -10.11 -13.06 -2.29
C GLU A 41 -11.16 -14.12 -2.63
N LYS A 42 -12.44 -13.87 -2.30
CA LYS A 42 -13.53 -14.85 -2.52
C LYS A 42 -13.81 -15.14 -3.98
N ALA A 43 -13.58 -14.17 -4.85
CA ALA A 43 -13.76 -14.33 -6.29
C ALA A 43 -12.47 -14.76 -7.01
N GLU A 44 -11.40 -15.07 -6.27
CA GLU A 44 -10.09 -15.48 -6.79
C GLU A 44 -9.58 -14.55 -7.90
N VAL A 45 -9.76 -13.24 -7.71
CA VAL A 45 -9.42 -12.24 -8.71
C VAL A 45 -7.91 -12.13 -8.85
N GLU A 46 -7.42 -12.27 -10.09
CA GLU A 46 -6.01 -12.07 -10.41
C GLU A 46 -5.58 -10.62 -10.20
N VAL A 47 -4.30 -10.43 -9.92
CA VAL A 47 -3.71 -9.11 -9.75
C VAL A 47 -3.71 -8.36 -11.08
N ALA A 48 -4.24 -7.15 -11.08
CA ALA A 48 -4.21 -6.23 -12.21
C ALA A 48 -3.80 -4.84 -11.73
N ASP A 49 -3.12 -4.07 -12.58
CA ASP A 49 -2.57 -2.75 -12.22
C ASP A 49 -3.65 -1.80 -11.68
N GLU A 50 -4.83 -1.77 -12.29
CA GLU A 50 -5.96 -0.95 -11.83
C GLU A 50 -6.39 -1.28 -10.39
N LEU A 51 -6.39 -2.57 -10.03
CA LEU A 51 -6.71 -3.00 -8.67
C LEU A 51 -5.63 -2.56 -7.67
N LEU A 52 -4.36 -2.65 -8.05
CA LEU A 52 -3.25 -2.20 -7.22
C LEU A 52 -3.32 -0.68 -6.97
N GLU A 53 -3.62 0.09 -8.01
CA GLU A 53 -3.80 1.54 -7.92
C GLU A 53 -5.00 1.91 -7.06
N ASN A 54 -6.11 1.19 -7.18
CA ASN A 54 -7.29 1.38 -6.34
C ASN A 54 -7.00 1.11 -4.86
N LEU A 55 -6.30 0.01 -4.54
CA LEU A 55 -5.92 -0.31 -3.17
C LEU A 55 -4.91 0.70 -2.59
N ALA A 56 -3.93 1.13 -3.40
CA ALA A 56 -2.99 2.16 -2.98
C ALA A 56 -3.68 3.51 -2.73
N LYS A 57 -4.67 3.87 -3.56
CA LYS A 57 -5.49 5.07 -3.34
C LYS A 57 -6.25 5.00 -2.02
N VAL A 58 -6.89 3.87 -1.73
CA VAL A 58 -7.54 3.64 -0.43
C VAL A 58 -6.55 3.81 0.73
N PHE A 59 -5.38 3.18 0.64
CA PHE A 59 -4.32 3.32 1.64
C PHE A 59 -3.91 4.79 1.86
N SER A 60 -3.78 5.59 0.79
CA SER A 60 -3.40 7.01 0.89
C SER A 60 -4.45 7.90 1.57
N LEU A 61 -5.70 7.41 1.68
CA LEU A 61 -6.81 8.14 2.32
C LEU A 61 -7.03 7.73 3.78
N MET A 62 -6.44 6.61 4.20
CA MET A 62 -6.51 6.12 5.57
C MET A 62 -5.63 6.95 6.51
N ASP A 63 -6.09 7.17 7.75
CA ASP A 63 -5.28 7.79 8.79
C ASP A 63 -3.94 7.02 8.98
N PRO A 64 -2.77 7.69 8.84
CA PRO A 64 -1.45 7.08 9.03
C PRO A 64 -1.25 6.38 10.37
N ASN A 65 -1.97 6.80 11.41
CA ASN A 65 -1.81 6.28 12.78
C ASN A 65 -2.82 5.19 13.13
N SER A 66 -3.71 4.82 12.19
CA SER A 66 -4.78 3.88 12.45
C SER A 66 -4.31 2.41 12.36
N PRO A 67 -4.70 1.54 13.30
CA PRO A 67 -4.41 0.10 13.21
C PRO A 67 -5.07 -0.54 11.99
N GLU A 68 -6.20 0.02 11.53
CA GLU A 68 -6.91 -0.42 10.33
C GLU A 68 -6.02 -0.30 9.08
N ARG A 69 -5.21 0.77 8.98
CA ARG A 69 -4.30 0.96 7.85
C ARG A 69 -3.23 -0.14 7.79
N VAL A 70 -2.70 -0.54 8.93
CA VAL A 70 -1.73 -1.66 9.03
C VAL A 70 -2.38 -2.99 8.63
N ALA A 71 -3.58 -3.25 9.15
CA ALA A 71 -4.34 -4.46 8.83
C ALA A 71 -4.68 -4.53 7.32
N PHE A 72 -5.08 -3.40 6.73
CA PHE A 72 -5.39 -3.29 5.31
C PHE A 72 -4.16 -3.58 4.45
N VAL A 73 -3.01 -2.98 4.73
CA VAL A 73 -1.76 -3.22 3.97
C VAL A 73 -1.34 -4.68 4.03
N SER A 74 -1.35 -5.28 5.22
CA SER A 74 -1.00 -6.69 5.41
C SER A 74 -1.88 -7.62 4.56
N ARG A 75 -3.20 -7.40 4.57
CA ARG A 75 -4.15 -8.19 3.79
C ARG A 75 -4.01 -7.93 2.29
N ALA A 76 -3.86 -6.67 1.87
CA ALA A 76 -3.68 -6.29 0.47
C ALA A 76 -2.41 -6.91 -0.13
N LEU A 77 -1.29 -6.88 0.61
CA LEU A 77 -0.04 -7.51 0.17
C LEU A 77 -0.20 -9.03 0.05
N LYS A 78 -0.83 -9.68 1.05
CA LYS A 78 -1.11 -11.12 1.00
C LYS A 78 -1.95 -11.48 -0.23
N TRP A 79 -3.03 -10.76 -0.50
CA TRP A 79 -3.83 -10.98 -1.70
C TRP A 79 -3.00 -10.79 -2.98
N SER A 80 -2.22 -9.70 -3.05
CA SER A 80 -1.41 -9.38 -4.23
C SER A 80 -0.27 -10.39 -4.51
N SER A 81 0.10 -11.21 -3.52
CA SER A 81 1.10 -12.27 -3.72
C SER A 81 0.62 -13.39 -4.63
N GLY A 82 -0.70 -13.53 -4.85
CA GLY A 82 -1.29 -14.58 -5.68
C GLY A 82 -0.92 -16.01 -5.25
N GLY A 83 -0.54 -16.21 -3.98
CA GLY A 83 -0.09 -17.51 -3.47
C GLY A 83 1.35 -17.89 -3.87
N SER A 84 2.10 -17.01 -4.53
CA SER A 84 3.46 -17.28 -5.03
C SER A 84 4.55 -17.40 -3.96
N GLY A 85 4.20 -17.34 -2.67
CA GLY A 85 5.14 -17.33 -1.54
C GLY A 85 5.97 -16.05 -1.41
N LYS A 86 5.81 -15.09 -2.32
CA LYS A 86 6.42 -13.76 -2.26
C LYS A 86 5.71 -12.87 -1.24
N LEU A 87 6.43 -11.89 -0.70
CA LEU A 87 5.94 -10.96 0.33
C LEU A 87 4.97 -9.88 -0.21
N GLY A 88 4.35 -10.11 -1.37
CA GLY A 88 3.45 -9.16 -2.05
C GLY A 88 3.89 -8.85 -3.48
N HIS A 89 3.03 -8.13 -4.23
CA HIS A 89 3.32 -7.72 -5.59
C HIS A 89 4.26 -6.50 -5.61
N PRO A 90 5.37 -6.50 -6.38
CA PRO A 90 6.34 -5.40 -6.39
C PRO A 90 5.74 -4.03 -6.74
N ARG A 91 4.74 -4.00 -7.64
CA ARG A 91 4.02 -2.76 -8.00
C ARG A 91 3.20 -2.20 -6.84
N LEU A 92 2.59 -3.05 -6.02
CA LEU A 92 1.86 -2.58 -4.84
C LEU A 92 2.83 -2.00 -3.81
N HIS A 93 3.95 -2.69 -3.57
CA HIS A 93 5.04 -2.15 -2.75
C HIS A 93 5.50 -0.77 -3.22
N GLN A 94 5.73 -0.58 -4.53
CA GLN A 94 6.11 0.71 -5.09
C GLN A 94 5.08 1.81 -4.75
N LEU A 95 3.79 1.56 -4.97
CA LEU A 95 2.73 2.54 -4.73
C LEU A 95 2.60 2.92 -3.25
N LEU A 96 2.73 1.93 -2.35
CA LEU A 96 2.76 2.17 -0.90
C LEU A 96 3.99 2.99 -0.51
N ALA A 97 5.17 2.64 -1.03
CA ALA A 97 6.43 3.33 -0.75
C ALA A 97 6.38 4.81 -1.15
N LEU A 98 5.85 5.12 -2.33
CA LEU A 98 5.66 6.49 -2.81
C LEU A 98 4.69 7.29 -1.93
N THR A 99 3.63 6.66 -1.44
CA THR A 99 2.66 7.31 -0.53
C THR A 99 3.32 7.61 0.82
N LEU A 100 4.01 6.62 1.40
CA LEU A 100 4.72 6.77 2.67
C LEU A 100 5.86 7.80 2.60
N TRP A 101 6.54 7.91 1.45
CA TRP A 101 7.55 8.94 1.23
C TRP A 101 6.92 10.33 1.28
N LYS A 102 5.79 10.55 0.59
CA LYS A 102 5.06 11.83 0.67
C LYS A 102 4.61 12.18 2.09
N GLU A 103 4.30 11.16 2.89
CA GLU A 103 3.95 11.30 4.31
C GLU A 103 5.18 11.45 5.23
N GLN A 104 6.40 11.48 4.69
CA GLN A 104 7.67 11.51 5.41
C GLN A 104 7.87 10.33 6.37
N ASN A 105 7.16 9.22 6.15
CA ASN A 105 7.39 7.97 6.84
C ASN A 105 8.48 7.17 6.12
N TYR A 106 9.71 7.67 6.21
CA TYR A 106 10.86 7.13 5.47
C TYR A 106 11.19 5.69 5.85
N CYS A 107 10.99 5.29 7.10
CA CYS A 107 11.30 3.94 7.58
C CYS A 107 10.44 2.90 6.83
N GLU A 108 9.12 3.09 6.84
CA GLU A 108 8.20 2.20 6.14
C GLU A 108 8.33 2.35 4.62
N SER A 109 8.53 3.58 4.13
CA SER A 109 8.78 3.82 2.69
C SER A 109 9.98 3.02 2.19
N ARG A 110 11.10 3.02 2.93
CA ARG A 110 12.31 2.23 2.60
C ARG A 110 12.01 0.73 2.56
N TYR A 111 11.27 0.21 3.54
CA TYR A 111 10.87 -1.20 3.55
C TYR A 111 10.11 -1.58 2.27
N HIS A 112 9.11 -0.78 1.88
CA HIS A 112 8.34 -1.06 0.68
C HIS A 112 9.16 -0.86 -0.60
N PHE A 113 10.02 0.16 -0.69
CA PHE A 113 10.90 0.33 -1.85
C PHE A 113 11.82 -0.87 -2.07
N LEU A 114 12.36 -1.47 -1.01
CA LEU A 114 13.24 -2.65 -1.09
C LEU A 114 12.53 -3.89 -1.66
N HIS A 115 11.21 -3.97 -1.48
CA HIS A 115 10.36 -5.03 -2.06
C HIS A 115 9.73 -4.64 -3.40
N SER A 116 10.02 -3.44 -3.91
CA SER A 116 9.58 -2.97 -5.21
C SER A 116 10.62 -3.26 -6.30
N ALA A 117 10.29 -2.94 -7.56
CA ALA A 117 11.24 -2.92 -8.67
C ALA A 117 11.77 -1.51 -8.98
N ASP A 118 11.60 -0.57 -8.05
CA ASP A 118 11.88 0.87 -8.24
C ASP A 118 13.13 1.33 -7.49
N GLY A 119 14.30 0.99 -8.05
CA GLY A 119 15.59 1.39 -7.49
C GLY A 119 15.84 2.90 -7.56
N GLU A 120 15.33 3.58 -8.59
CA GLU A 120 15.47 5.02 -8.77
C GLU A 120 14.65 5.79 -7.72
N GLY A 121 13.38 5.41 -7.53
CA GLY A 121 12.53 5.96 -6.47
C GLY A 121 13.11 5.72 -5.08
N CYS A 122 13.65 4.52 -4.84
CA CYS A 122 14.34 4.19 -3.59
C CYS A 122 15.54 5.11 -3.34
N ALA A 123 16.41 5.29 -4.34
CA ALA A 123 17.59 6.14 -4.23
C ALA A 123 17.22 7.61 -3.95
N ASN A 124 16.24 8.15 -4.68
CA ASN A 124 15.76 9.52 -4.46
C ASN A 124 15.20 9.72 -3.05
N MET A 125 14.38 8.78 -2.58
CA MET A 125 13.86 8.80 -1.20
C MET A 125 15.00 8.73 -0.17
N LEU A 126 16.02 7.90 -0.37
CA LEU A 126 17.17 7.79 0.54
C LEU A 126 18.04 9.06 0.58
N VAL A 127 18.16 9.78 -0.53
CA VAL A 127 18.84 11.09 -0.56
C VAL A 127 18.10 12.08 0.32
N GLU A 128 16.77 12.18 0.18
CA GLU A 128 15.95 13.06 1.04
C GLU A 128 16.01 12.60 2.51
N TYR A 129 15.93 11.30 2.77
CA TYR A 129 15.94 10.74 4.11
C TYR A 129 17.29 10.99 4.83
N SER A 130 18.41 10.68 4.18
CA SER A 130 19.76 10.86 4.74
C SER A 130 20.07 12.33 5.03
N THR A 131 19.67 13.25 4.15
CA THR A 131 19.91 14.69 4.34
C THR A 131 18.98 15.31 5.39
N SER A 132 17.76 14.82 5.52
CA SER A 132 16.76 15.37 6.46
C SER A 132 16.85 14.79 7.87
N ARG A 133 17.24 13.52 8.00
CA ARG A 133 17.16 12.76 9.26
C ARG A 133 18.45 12.00 9.63
N GLY A 134 19.39 11.83 8.70
CA GLY A 134 20.64 11.12 8.93
C GLY A 134 21.77 12.00 9.46
N PHE A 135 22.84 11.37 9.93
CA PHE A 135 24.08 12.07 10.23
C PHE A 135 24.98 12.19 9.00
N ARG A 136 25.79 13.25 8.93
CA ARG A 136 26.75 13.46 7.83
C ARG A 136 27.75 12.31 7.68
N SER A 137 28.04 11.60 8.77
CA SER A 137 28.93 10.43 8.81
C SER A 137 28.29 9.14 8.29
N GLU A 138 26.99 9.14 7.98
CA GLU A 138 26.23 7.93 7.61
C GLU A 138 25.84 7.94 6.12
N VAL A 139 26.17 8.97 5.35
CA VAL A 139 25.69 9.16 3.97
C VAL A 139 25.98 7.95 3.08
N ASP A 140 27.16 7.36 3.21
CA ASP A 140 27.57 6.12 2.55
C ASP A 140 26.83 4.89 3.10
N MET A 141 26.59 4.84 4.41
CA MET A 141 25.83 3.76 5.06
C MET A 141 24.39 3.65 4.55
N PHE A 142 23.70 4.76 4.27
CA PHE A 142 22.31 4.74 3.75
C PHE A 142 22.19 3.96 2.43
N VAL A 143 23.09 4.20 1.49
CA VAL A 143 23.09 3.48 0.21
C VAL A 143 23.64 2.07 0.36
N ALA A 144 24.68 1.86 1.17
CA ALA A 144 25.22 0.52 1.42
C ALA A 144 24.16 -0.42 1.99
N GLN A 145 23.34 0.03 2.94
CA GLN A 145 22.27 -0.77 3.53
C GLN A 145 21.13 -1.09 2.54
N ALA A 146 20.96 -0.30 1.48
CA ALA A 146 19.93 -0.53 0.48
C ALA A 146 20.37 -1.53 -0.62
N VAL A 147 21.68 -1.65 -0.86
CA VAL A 147 22.26 -2.51 -1.91
C VAL A 147 22.58 -3.91 -1.40
N LEU A 148 22.94 -4.05 -0.12
CA LEU A 148 23.33 -5.30 0.54
C LEU A 148 22.13 -6.08 1.10
#